data_AF-A0A6I5HAA5-F1
#
_entry.id   AF-A0A6I5HAA5-F1
#
_cell.length_a   1.000
_cell.length_b   1.000
_cell.length_c   1.000
_cell.angle_alpha   90.00
_cell.angle_beta   90.00
_cell.angle_gamma   90.00
#
_symmetry.space_group_name_H-M   'P 1'
#
loop_
_entity.id
_entity.type
_entity.pdbx_description
1 polymer ?
#
loop_
_entity_poly.entity_id
_entity_poly.type
_entity_poly.pdbx_seq_one_letter_code
_entity_poly.pdbx_strand_id
1 'polypeptide(L)'
;MSEEAITVAEERPAPDGGGGVPTPPLRPGGYDPADYAASVVRSAEEAGVSALLLMSVLHNEAYKPHHPLLERLWQWWKPGASFGLGNMHRATFERVRRAHGLDARWEDLRDDPALAIRAAALHLGDLDRGLPGRHTRRCTRDELLALGYNAGERNMRAFARGVPPGPMARSYLRRLRANRSRAAEALTGAGTTRDTASRA
;
A
#
# COMPACT_ATOMS: atom_id res chain seq x y z
N MET A 1 -10.76 4.65 61.31
CA MET A 1 -9.92 3.98 60.31
C MET A 1 -10.57 4.22 58.96
N SER A 2 -9.96 5.10 58.17
CA SER A 2 -10.06 5.21 56.71
C SER A 2 -9.73 3.83 56.08
N GLU A 3 -10.11 3.42 54.87
CA GLU A 3 -10.26 4.13 53.59
C GLU A 3 -10.98 3.22 52.56
N GLU A 4 -11.74 3.88 51.69
CA GLU A 4 -12.14 3.59 50.30
C GLU A 4 -12.28 2.15 49.75
N ALA A 5 -13.52 1.83 49.40
CA ALA A 5 -13.86 0.86 48.37
C ALA A 5 -13.62 1.45 46.98
N ILE A 6 -12.69 0.87 46.23
CA ILE A 6 -12.44 1.21 44.83
C ILE A 6 -13.53 0.55 43.98
N THR A 7 -14.55 1.33 43.63
CA THR A 7 -15.48 1.00 42.55
C THR A 7 -14.74 1.03 41.23
N VAL A 8 -14.66 -0.12 40.56
CA VAL A 8 -14.21 -0.23 39.17
C VAL A 8 -15.22 0.51 38.30
N ALA A 9 -14.84 1.71 37.85
CA ALA A 9 -15.58 2.43 36.83
C ALA A 9 -15.41 1.68 35.50
N GLU A 10 -16.50 1.09 35.04
CA GLU A 10 -16.65 0.55 33.69
C GLU A 10 -16.51 1.71 32.70
N GLU A 11 -15.34 1.81 32.07
CA GLU A 11 -15.04 2.84 31.08
C GLU A 11 -15.86 2.56 29.81
N ARG A 12 -16.98 3.28 29.70
CA ARG A 12 -17.80 3.35 28.49
C ARG A 12 -16.94 3.82 27.31
N PRO A 13 -16.90 3.11 26.18
CA PRO A 13 -16.24 3.63 25.00
C PRO A 13 -16.99 4.86 24.48
N ALA A 14 -16.24 5.95 24.31
CA ALA A 14 -16.68 7.21 23.72
C ALA A 14 -17.08 7.04 22.23
N PRO A 15 -17.96 7.91 21.70
CA PRO A 15 -18.63 7.69 20.42
C PRO A 15 -17.72 7.91 19.21
N ASP A 16 -18.02 7.08 18.21
CA ASP A 16 -17.51 6.99 16.84
C ASP A 16 -17.45 8.36 16.13
N GLY A 17 -16.26 8.71 15.65
CA GLY A 17 -15.93 10.01 15.07
C GLY A 17 -15.23 9.86 13.74
N GLY A 18 -16.01 9.55 12.70
CA GLY A 18 -15.61 9.50 11.31
C GLY A 18 -15.79 8.10 10.74
N GLY A 19 -16.78 7.94 9.85
CA GLY A 19 -17.16 6.68 9.19
C GLY A 19 -16.03 6.04 8.36
N GLY A 20 -15.00 5.58 9.05
CA GLY A 20 -13.86 4.87 8.51
C GLY A 20 -14.21 3.40 8.42
N VAL A 21 -14.10 2.84 7.21
CA VAL A 21 -14.10 1.39 7.01
C VAL A 21 -13.12 0.75 8.00
N PRO A 22 -13.57 -0.20 8.85
CA PRO A 22 -12.71 -0.94 9.76
C PRO A 22 -11.58 -1.61 8.99
N THR A 23 -10.34 -1.40 9.42
CA THR A 23 -9.16 -2.01 8.80
C THR A 23 -8.65 -3.10 9.74
N PRO A 24 -8.48 -4.36 9.29
CA PRO A 24 -7.98 -5.43 10.14
C PRO A 24 -6.59 -5.09 10.71
N PRO A 25 -6.29 -5.40 11.98
CA PRO A 25 -4.94 -5.25 12.51
C PRO A 25 -3.98 -6.23 11.82
N LEU A 26 -2.67 -5.93 11.85
CA LEU A 26 -1.66 -6.85 11.34
C LEU A 26 -1.57 -8.08 12.23
N ARG A 27 -1.68 -9.27 11.63
CA ARG A 27 -1.56 -10.56 12.35
C ARG A 27 -0.14 -11.12 12.22
N PRO A 28 0.44 -11.68 13.29
CA PRO A 28 1.69 -12.45 13.19
C PRO A 28 1.45 -13.70 12.31
N GLY A 29 2.28 -13.92 11.29
CA GLY A 29 2.15 -15.06 10.36
C GLY A 29 2.04 -14.68 8.88
N GLY A 30 2.10 -13.38 8.56
CA GLY A 30 1.93 -12.86 7.21
C GLY A 30 0.54 -12.25 7.03
N TYR A 31 0.47 -11.26 6.15
CA TYR A 31 -0.78 -10.60 5.79
C TYR A 31 -1.14 -10.98 4.35
N ASP A 32 -2.43 -11.13 4.04
CA ASP A 32 -2.91 -11.18 2.66
C ASP A 32 -3.42 -9.78 2.26
N PRO A 33 -2.89 -9.13 1.21
CA PRO A 33 -3.45 -7.89 0.70
C PRO A 33 -4.97 -7.94 0.45
N ALA A 34 -5.52 -9.12 0.16
CA ALA A 34 -6.95 -9.31 -0.03
C ALA A 34 -7.78 -8.92 1.21
N ASP A 35 -7.25 -9.11 2.42
CA ASP A 35 -7.92 -8.73 3.68
C ASP A 35 -8.19 -7.22 3.79
N TYR A 36 -7.49 -6.42 2.98
CA TYR A 36 -7.52 -4.96 3.03
C TYR A 36 -8.24 -4.32 1.83
N ALA A 37 -8.96 -5.10 1.03
CA ALA A 37 -9.60 -4.65 -0.20
C ALA A 37 -10.46 -3.39 -0.04
N ALA A 38 -11.21 -3.27 1.06
CA ALA A 38 -12.04 -2.08 1.30
C ALA A 38 -11.20 -0.81 1.59
N SER A 39 -10.09 -0.93 2.31
CA SER A 39 -9.15 0.19 2.50
C SER A 39 -8.44 0.54 1.19
N VAL A 40 -8.11 -0.46 0.36
CA VAL A 40 -7.52 -0.25 -0.97
C VAL A 40 -8.45 0.56 -1.87
N VAL A 41 -9.74 0.22 -1.94
CA VAL A 41 -10.72 0.97 -2.74
C VAL A 41 -10.79 2.43 -2.29
N ARG A 42 -10.97 2.67 -0.98
CA ARG A 42 -11.06 4.02 -0.41
C ARG A 42 -9.80 4.85 -0.68
N SER A 43 -8.62 4.29 -0.41
CA SER A 43 -7.35 5.01 -0.60
C SER A 43 -7.04 5.25 -2.08
N ALA A 44 -7.41 4.33 -2.96
CA ALA A 44 -7.25 4.51 -4.40
C ALA A 44 -8.15 5.64 -4.94
N GLU A 45 -9.40 5.70 -4.47
CA GLU A 45 -10.34 6.78 -4.77
C GLU A 45 -9.81 8.14 -4.29
N GLU A 46 -9.36 8.22 -3.03
CA GLU A 46 -8.74 9.43 -2.45
C GLU A 46 -7.56 9.92 -3.29
N ALA A 47 -6.69 9.01 -3.73
CA ALA A 47 -5.48 9.35 -4.49
C ALA A 47 -5.72 9.52 -6.00
N GLY A 48 -6.93 9.25 -6.49
CA GLY A 48 -7.25 9.31 -7.92
C GLY A 48 -6.54 8.24 -8.77
N VAL A 49 -6.25 7.07 -8.19
CA VAL A 49 -5.57 5.96 -8.87
C VAL A 49 -6.47 4.73 -8.98
N SER A 50 -6.09 3.79 -9.85
CA SER A 50 -6.82 2.52 -9.99
C SER A 50 -6.67 1.65 -8.75
N ALA A 51 -7.78 1.24 -8.13
CA ALA A 51 -7.78 0.28 -7.03
C ALA A 51 -7.17 -1.07 -7.43
N LEU A 52 -7.38 -1.48 -8.70
CA LEU A 52 -6.78 -2.69 -9.26
C LEU A 52 -5.25 -2.58 -9.35
N LEU A 53 -4.73 -1.41 -9.74
CA LEU A 53 -3.29 -1.14 -9.73
C LEU A 53 -2.74 -1.23 -8.32
N LEU A 54 -3.35 -0.52 -7.36
CA LEU A 54 -2.91 -0.51 -5.96
C LEU A 54 -2.90 -1.92 -5.37
N MET A 55 -3.99 -2.68 -5.50
CA MET A 55 -4.05 -4.07 -5.03
C MET A 55 -3.00 -4.97 -5.70
N SER A 56 -2.76 -4.80 -7.01
CA SER A 56 -1.75 -5.57 -7.74
C SER A 56 -0.32 -5.27 -7.24
N VAL A 57 -0.04 -4.00 -6.90
CA VAL A 57 1.24 -3.60 -6.29
C VAL A 57 1.39 -4.23 -4.91
N LEU A 58 0.37 -4.17 -4.06
CA LEU A 58 0.41 -4.79 -2.72
C LEU A 58 0.68 -6.31 -2.79
N HIS A 59 0.01 -7.04 -3.69
CA HIS A 59 0.31 -8.46 -3.90
C HIS A 59 1.74 -8.70 -4.40
N ASN A 60 2.29 -7.81 -5.23
CA ASN A 60 3.65 -7.95 -5.73
C ASN A 60 4.71 -7.66 -4.65
N GLU A 61 4.42 -6.77 -3.70
CA GLU A 61 5.28 -6.49 -2.55
C GLU A 61 5.15 -7.58 -1.46
N ALA A 62 3.95 -8.12 -1.24
CA ALA A 62 3.68 -9.21 -0.31
C ALA A 62 4.31 -10.55 -0.74
N TYR A 63 4.48 -10.77 -2.06
CA TYR A 63 5.03 -12.01 -2.62
C TYR A 63 6.54 -12.21 -2.35
N LYS A 64 7.22 -11.36 -1.57
CA LYS A 64 8.65 -11.60 -1.26
C LYS A 64 8.77 -12.85 -0.37
N PRO A 65 9.25 -14.00 -0.89
CA PRO A 65 9.60 -15.11 -0.03
C PRO A 65 10.79 -14.63 0.81
N HIS A 66 10.80 -14.92 2.11
CA HIS A 66 11.99 -14.74 2.95
C HIS A 66 13.11 -15.64 2.39
N HIS A 67 13.88 -15.12 1.44
CA HIS A 67 14.97 -15.84 0.80
C HIS A 67 16.24 -15.60 1.63
N PRO A 68 16.86 -16.64 2.22
CA PRO A 68 17.91 -16.49 3.25
C PRO A 68 19.18 -15.76 2.77
N LEU A 69 19.44 -15.76 1.46
CA LEU A 69 20.54 -14.98 0.85
C LEU A 69 20.29 -13.47 0.80
N LEU A 70 19.02 -13.03 0.81
CA LEU A 70 18.65 -11.62 0.87
C LEU A 70 18.73 -11.08 2.30
N GLU A 71 18.39 -11.88 3.32
CA GLU A 71 18.45 -11.48 4.74
C GLU A 71 19.86 -11.11 5.21
N ARG A 72 20.88 -11.88 4.80
CA ARG A 72 22.29 -11.60 5.14
C ARG A 72 22.83 -10.33 4.49
N LEU A 73 22.34 -9.99 3.30
CA LEU A 73 22.68 -8.74 2.60
C LEU A 73 21.80 -7.56 3.07
N TRP A 74 20.61 -7.84 3.62
CA TRP A 74 19.66 -6.88 4.19
C TRP A 74 20.09 -6.37 5.57
N GLN A 75 20.48 -7.27 6.49
CA GLN A 75 20.90 -6.90 7.84
C GLN A 75 22.21 -6.09 7.85
N TRP A 76 23.06 -6.30 6.84
CA TRP A 76 24.36 -5.63 6.75
C TRP A 76 24.28 -4.19 6.18
N TRP A 77 23.14 -3.73 5.64
CA TRP A 77 23.15 -2.55 4.75
C TRP A 77 22.20 -1.35 5.00
N LYS A 78 21.17 -1.31 5.88
CA LYS A 78 20.24 -0.13 5.87
C LYS A 78 19.66 0.40 7.21
N PRO A 79 20.16 1.53 7.73
CA PRO A 79 19.33 2.48 8.49
C PRO A 79 18.33 3.16 7.52
N GLY A 80 17.08 2.66 7.45
CA GLY A 80 16.02 3.14 6.54
C GLY A 80 15.21 2.06 5.79
N ALA A 81 15.16 0.84 6.33
CA ALA A 81 14.53 -0.33 5.71
C ALA A 81 12.99 -0.20 5.57
N SER A 82 12.45 -0.43 4.37
CA SER A 82 11.02 -0.31 4.06
C SER A 82 10.07 -1.04 5.02
N PHE A 83 8.93 -0.41 5.35
CA PHE A 83 7.89 -0.98 6.21
C PHE A 83 6.50 -0.98 5.56
N GLY A 84 5.60 -1.77 6.16
CA GLY A 84 4.16 -1.82 5.85
C GLY A 84 3.78 -2.64 4.62
N LEU A 85 2.48 -2.75 4.36
CA LEU A 85 1.87 -3.47 3.22
C LEU A 85 2.45 -3.02 1.86
N GLY A 86 2.80 -1.74 1.76
CA GLY A 86 3.39 -1.16 0.56
C GLY A 86 4.91 -1.28 0.47
N ASN A 87 5.60 -1.81 1.48
CA ASN A 87 7.07 -1.90 1.52
C ASN A 87 7.74 -0.54 1.18
N MET A 88 7.27 0.54 1.81
CA MET A 88 7.66 1.92 1.49
C MET A 88 8.90 2.38 2.26
N HIS A 89 9.89 2.91 1.53
CA HIS A 89 11.11 3.50 2.10
C HIS A 89 10.85 4.83 2.82
N ARG A 90 11.60 5.10 3.90
CA ARG A 90 11.51 6.36 4.69
C ARG A 90 11.55 7.61 3.83
N ALA A 91 12.51 7.71 2.92
CA ALA A 91 12.63 8.87 2.04
C ALA A 91 11.42 9.08 1.14
N THR A 92 10.75 7.99 0.71
CA THR A 92 9.52 8.08 -0.09
C THR A 92 8.35 8.48 0.78
N PHE A 93 8.17 7.85 1.94
CA PHE A 93 7.11 8.23 2.88
C PHE A 93 7.23 9.69 3.29
N GLU A 94 8.44 10.17 3.61
CA GLU A 94 8.69 11.56 3.98
C GLU A 94 8.30 12.55 2.87
N ARG A 95 8.47 12.19 1.59
CA ARG A 95 7.98 13.01 0.48
C ARG A 95 6.46 13.04 0.44
N VAL A 96 5.81 11.87 0.55
CA VAL A 96 4.34 11.74 0.57
C VAL A 96 3.77 12.52 1.75
N ARG A 97 4.34 12.34 2.95
CA ARG A 97 3.96 13.04 4.17
C ARG A 97 3.94 14.55 3.98
N ARG A 98 5.02 15.11 3.44
CA ARG A 98 5.12 16.56 3.19
C ARG A 98 4.18 17.03 2.10
N ALA A 99 4.03 16.27 1.02
CA ALA A 99 3.17 16.64 -0.11
C ALA A 99 1.67 16.62 0.26
N HIS A 100 1.27 15.72 1.16
CA HIS A 100 -0.14 15.48 1.52
C HIS A 100 -0.50 15.86 2.95
N GLY A 101 0.43 16.45 3.71
CA GLY A 101 0.19 16.89 5.09
C GLY A 101 -0.18 15.76 6.06
N LEU A 102 0.43 14.58 5.92
CA LEU A 102 0.12 13.45 6.80
C LEU A 102 0.72 13.69 8.20
N ASP A 103 -0.09 13.60 9.24
CA ASP A 103 0.34 13.67 10.64
C ASP A 103 0.69 12.26 11.15
N ALA A 104 1.70 11.66 10.53
CA ALA A 104 2.19 10.33 10.90
C ALA A 104 3.70 10.21 10.69
N ARG A 105 4.33 9.30 11.43
CA ARG A 105 5.74 8.97 11.29
C ARG A 105 5.90 7.75 10.40
N TRP A 106 7.11 7.62 9.86
CA TRP A 106 7.40 6.52 8.95
C TRP A 106 7.33 5.15 9.64
N GLU A 107 7.67 5.11 10.93
CA GLU A 107 7.59 3.93 11.77
C GLU A 107 6.16 3.43 11.94
N ASP A 108 5.18 4.35 11.92
CA ASP A 108 3.76 4.02 12.13
C ASP A 108 3.19 3.18 10.96
N LEU A 109 3.83 3.19 9.78
CA LEU A 109 3.50 2.30 8.66
C LEU A 109 3.62 0.81 9.01
N ARG A 110 4.43 0.49 10.02
CA ARG A 110 4.59 -0.88 10.50
C ARG A 110 3.34 -1.39 11.20
N ASP A 111 2.63 -0.52 11.91
CA ASP A 111 1.57 -0.91 12.84
C ASP A 111 0.18 -0.47 12.35
N ASP A 112 0.11 0.44 11.38
CA ASP A 112 -1.12 0.92 10.75
C ASP A 112 -1.20 0.54 9.25
N PRO A 113 -1.91 -0.56 8.91
CA PRO A 113 -2.19 -0.97 7.53
C PRO A 113 -2.93 0.06 6.70
N ALA A 114 -3.87 0.79 7.31
CA ALA A 114 -4.67 1.78 6.60
C ALA A 114 -3.77 2.93 6.15
N LEU A 115 -2.90 3.41 7.05
CA LEU A 115 -1.87 4.39 6.73
C LEU A 115 -0.91 3.87 5.66
N ALA A 116 -0.47 2.61 5.76
CA ALA A 116 0.44 2.03 4.77
C ALA A 116 -0.17 1.97 3.37
N ILE A 117 -1.44 1.57 3.25
CA ILE A 117 -2.18 1.53 1.98
C ILE A 117 -2.41 2.95 1.46
N ARG A 118 -2.83 3.87 2.33
CA ARG A 118 -3.07 5.27 1.97
C ARG A 118 -1.80 5.93 1.45
N ALA A 119 -0.68 5.78 2.16
CA ALA A 119 0.61 6.31 1.73
C ALA A 119 1.03 5.74 0.37
N ALA A 120 0.85 4.43 0.15
CA ALA A 120 1.13 3.80 -1.14
C ALA A 120 0.26 4.35 -2.28
N ALA A 121 -1.04 4.55 -2.02
CA ALA A 121 -1.97 5.14 -2.98
C ALA A 121 -1.57 6.58 -3.36
N LEU A 122 -1.30 7.41 -2.35
CA LEU A 122 -0.84 8.79 -2.55
C LEU A 122 0.48 8.85 -3.32
N HIS A 123 1.41 7.93 -3.04
CA HIS A 123 2.66 7.84 -3.79
C HIS A 123 2.42 7.49 -5.27
N LEU A 124 1.50 6.55 -5.57
CA LEU A 124 1.11 6.26 -6.95
C LEU A 124 0.49 7.49 -7.62
N GLY A 125 -0.36 8.25 -6.91
CA GLY A 125 -0.92 9.51 -7.40
C GLY A 125 0.15 10.58 -7.68
N ASP A 126 1.21 10.65 -6.87
CA ASP A 126 2.36 11.54 -7.11
C ASP A 126 3.14 11.13 -8.36
N LEU A 127 3.41 9.83 -8.53
CA LEU A 127 4.04 9.29 -9.73
C LEU A 127 3.20 9.58 -10.97
N ASP A 128 1.88 9.50 -10.82
CA ASP A 128 0.94 9.70 -11.89
C ASP A 128 0.91 11.13 -12.42
N ARG A 129 0.94 12.11 -11.51
CA ARG A 129 1.15 13.52 -11.86
C ARG A 129 2.50 13.77 -12.54
N GLY A 130 3.51 12.96 -12.22
CA GLY A 130 4.84 13.02 -12.81
C GLY A 130 5.00 12.31 -14.16
N LEU A 131 3.97 11.59 -14.64
CA LEU A 131 4.04 10.79 -15.85
C LEU A 131 3.78 11.63 -17.12
N PRO A 132 4.58 11.49 -18.19
CA PRO A 132 4.30 12.17 -19.45
C PRO A 132 2.96 11.73 -20.04
N GLY A 133 2.12 12.67 -20.48
CA GLY A 133 0.83 12.38 -21.10
C GLY A 133 0.92 11.55 -22.39
N ARG A 134 2.08 11.59 -23.08
CA ARG A 134 2.41 10.66 -24.17
C ARG A 134 3.56 9.76 -23.71
N HIS A 135 3.31 8.46 -23.68
CA HIS A 135 4.32 7.44 -23.41
C HIS A 135 4.27 6.36 -24.49
N THR A 136 5.35 5.58 -24.61
CA THR A 136 5.40 4.48 -25.58
C THR A 136 4.32 3.43 -25.29
N ARG A 137 3.83 2.76 -26.34
CA ARG A 137 2.79 1.73 -26.24
C ARG A 137 3.29 0.37 -25.69
N ARG A 138 4.56 0.27 -25.27
CA ARG A 138 5.15 -0.98 -24.76
C ARG A 138 4.72 -1.30 -23.32
N CYS A 139 4.40 -0.27 -22.54
CA CYS A 139 3.86 -0.40 -21.20
C CYS A 139 2.60 0.45 -21.09
N THR A 140 1.59 -0.09 -20.42
CA THR A 140 0.41 0.66 -20.01
C THR A 140 0.77 1.70 -18.95
N ARG A 141 -0.14 2.65 -18.71
CA ARG A 141 0.00 3.64 -17.65
C ARG A 141 0.19 2.99 -16.28
N ASP A 142 -0.66 2.02 -15.93
CA ASP A 142 -0.57 1.22 -14.70
C ASP A 142 0.80 0.56 -14.53
N GLU A 143 1.34 -0.03 -15.60
CA GLU A 143 2.65 -0.68 -15.57
C GLU A 143 3.79 0.32 -15.37
N LEU A 144 3.68 1.52 -15.96
CA LEU A 144 4.64 2.59 -15.72
C LEU A 144 4.59 3.07 -14.27
N LEU A 145 3.40 3.25 -13.70
CA LEU A 145 3.24 3.62 -12.30
C LEU A 145 3.80 2.56 -11.36
N ALA A 146 3.53 1.29 -11.62
CA ALA A 146 4.08 0.17 -10.84
C ALA A 146 5.62 0.10 -10.95
N LEU A 147 6.18 0.37 -12.14
CA LEU A 147 7.63 0.51 -12.30
C LEU A 147 8.19 1.73 -11.57
N GLY A 148 7.45 2.84 -11.52
CA GLY A 148 7.79 4.02 -10.73
C GLY A 148 7.79 3.73 -9.23
N TYR A 149 6.84 2.93 -8.76
CA TYR A 149 6.79 2.47 -7.39
C TYR A 149 8.01 1.61 -7.03
N ASN A 150 8.38 0.66 -7.91
CA ASN A 150 9.50 -0.24 -7.69
C ASN A 150 10.89 0.40 -7.87
N ALA A 151 11.05 1.21 -8.91
CA ALA A 151 12.35 1.68 -9.39
C ALA A 151 12.51 3.22 -9.30
N GLY A 152 11.49 3.93 -8.84
CA GLY A 152 11.48 5.39 -8.72
C GLY A 152 11.04 6.14 -9.99
N GLU A 153 10.59 7.38 -9.78
CA GLU A 153 10.02 8.26 -10.80
C GLU A 153 10.94 8.51 -12.00
N ARG A 154 12.25 8.67 -11.77
CA ARG A 154 13.23 8.90 -12.85
C ARG A 154 13.25 7.72 -13.83
N ASN A 155 13.25 6.50 -13.31
CA ASN A 155 13.24 5.28 -14.13
C ASN A 155 11.90 5.10 -14.83
N MET A 156 10.78 5.34 -14.14
CA MET A 156 9.45 5.40 -14.77
C MET A 156 9.43 6.34 -15.98
N ARG A 157 9.95 7.56 -15.84
CA ARG A 157 10.02 8.52 -16.96
C ARG A 157 10.92 8.04 -18.09
N ALA A 158 12.02 7.35 -17.78
CA ALA A 158 12.87 6.74 -18.80
C ALA A 158 12.13 5.64 -19.57
N PHE A 159 11.41 4.75 -18.86
CA PHE A 159 10.59 3.70 -19.47
C PHE A 159 9.44 4.28 -20.30
N ALA A 160 8.79 5.35 -19.82
CA ALA A 160 7.74 6.06 -20.54
C ALA A 160 8.24 6.61 -21.89
N ARG A 161 9.53 7.00 -21.97
CA ARG A 161 10.21 7.44 -23.21
C ARG A 161 10.76 6.29 -24.06
N GLY A 162 10.58 5.04 -23.65
CA GLY A 162 10.93 3.86 -24.45
C GLY A 162 12.24 3.18 -24.09
N VAL A 163 12.92 3.60 -23.01
CA VAL A 163 14.05 2.83 -22.48
C VAL A 163 13.55 1.44 -22.08
N PRO A 164 14.17 0.34 -22.55
CA PRO A 164 13.69 -0.99 -22.24
C PRO A 164 13.93 -1.30 -20.75
N PRO A 165 12.95 -1.89 -20.04
CA PRO A 165 13.15 -2.32 -18.66
C PRO A 165 14.20 -3.43 -18.60
N GLY A 166 15.12 -3.33 -17.62
CA GLY A 166 16.11 -4.39 -17.35
C GLY A 166 15.48 -5.68 -16.80
N PRO A 167 16.26 -6.75 -16.61
CA PRO A 167 15.74 -8.06 -16.18
C PRO A 167 14.88 -8.01 -14.90
N MET A 168 15.29 -7.21 -13.91
CA MET A 168 14.57 -7.06 -12.65
C MET A 168 13.20 -6.39 -12.85
N ALA A 169 13.16 -5.28 -13.57
CA ALA A 169 11.94 -4.56 -13.91
C ALA A 169 10.97 -5.42 -14.76
N ARG A 170 11.49 -6.23 -15.68
CA ARG A 170 10.67 -7.19 -16.45
C ARG A 170 10.08 -8.29 -15.56
N SER A 171 10.88 -8.81 -14.63
CA SER A 171 10.41 -9.79 -13.65
C SER A 171 9.30 -9.21 -12.76
N TYR A 172 9.47 -7.96 -12.33
CA TYR A 172 8.46 -7.21 -11.58
C TYR A 172 7.16 -7.07 -12.36
N LEU A 173 7.21 -6.63 -13.63
CA LEU A 173 6.03 -6.53 -14.50
C LEU A 173 5.33 -7.88 -14.72
N ARG A 174 6.10 -8.95 -14.93
CA ARG A 174 5.53 -10.29 -15.11
C ARG A 174 4.73 -10.71 -13.88
N ARG A 175 5.26 -10.48 -12.68
CA ARG A 175 4.54 -10.77 -11.42
C ARG A 175 3.33 -9.86 -11.24
N LEU A 176 3.47 -8.57 -11.52
CA LEU A 176 2.35 -7.63 -11.47
C LEU A 176 1.19 -8.08 -12.37
N ARG A 177 1.49 -8.51 -13.60
CA ARG A 177 0.49 -9.06 -14.53
C ARG A 177 -0.15 -10.35 -14.00
N ALA A 178 0.66 -11.25 -13.44
CA ALA A 178 0.16 -12.49 -12.84
C ALA A 178 -0.74 -12.25 -11.61
N ASN A 179 -0.44 -11.21 -10.81
CA ASN A 179 -1.23 -10.85 -9.65
C ASN A 179 -2.51 -10.07 -9.98
N ARG A 180 -2.68 -9.61 -11.23
CA ARG A 180 -3.83 -8.78 -11.62
C ARG A 180 -5.16 -9.53 -11.47
N SER A 181 -5.20 -10.84 -11.76
CA SER A 181 -6.42 -11.64 -11.53
C SER A 181 -6.75 -11.77 -10.04
N ARG A 182 -5.77 -12.13 -9.21
CA ARG A 182 -5.92 -12.20 -7.75
C ARG A 182 -6.36 -10.88 -7.14
N ALA A 183 -5.79 -9.77 -7.64
CA ALA A 183 -6.18 -8.43 -7.24
C ALA A 183 -7.63 -8.11 -7.63
N ALA A 184 -8.06 -8.50 -8.82
CA ALA A 184 -9.44 -8.31 -9.26
C ALA A 184 -10.42 -9.14 -8.40
N GLU A 185 -10.11 -10.40 -8.13
CA GLU A 185 -10.89 -11.29 -7.27
C GLU A 185 -11.09 -10.68 -5.87
N ALA A 186 -10.00 -10.22 -5.23
CA ALA A 186 -10.05 -9.57 -3.93
C ALA A 186 -10.97 -8.33 -3.91
N LEU A 187 -10.92 -7.52 -4.97
CA LEU A 187 -11.74 -6.31 -5.08
C LEU A 187 -13.22 -6.63 -5.34
N THR A 188 -13.52 -7.69 -6.10
CA THR A 188 -14.92 -8.11 -6.32
C THR A 188 -15.56 -8.67 -5.05
N GLY A 189 -14.82 -9.45 -4.24
CA GLY A 189 -15.31 -9.97 -2.97
C GLY A 189 -15.68 -8.87 -1.97
N ALA A 190 -14.95 -7.75 -1.99
CA ALA A 190 -15.23 -6.58 -1.14
C ALA A 190 -16.45 -5.74 -1.58
N GLY A 191 -16.82 -5.79 -2.86
CA GLY A 191 -18.05 -5.16 -3.36
C GLY A 191 -19.31 -5.88 -2.85
N THR A 192 -19.28 -7.21 -2.86
CA THR A 192 -20.40 -8.05 -2.44
C THR A 192 -20.74 -7.92 -0.95
N THR A 193 -19.75 -7.72 -0.08
CA THR A 193 -19.97 -7.53 1.37
C THR A 193 -20.54 -6.16 1.74
N ARG A 194 -20.36 -5.14 0.89
CA ARG A 194 -20.95 -3.81 1.09
C ARG A 194 -22.44 -3.77 0.75
N ASP A 195 -22.84 -4.51 -0.29
CA ASP A 195 -24.24 -4.59 -0.73
C ASP A 195 -25.14 -5.38 0.23
N THR A 196 -24.59 -6.36 0.95
CA THR A 196 -25.35 -7.13 1.95
C THR A 196 -25.55 -6.36 3.26
N ALA A 197 -24.58 -5.52 3.66
CA ALA A 197 -24.68 -4.70 4.87
C ALA A 197 -25.63 -3.50 4.71
N SER A 198 -25.88 -3.01 3.49
CA SER A 198 -26.82 -1.89 3.23
C SER A 198 -28.29 -2.32 3.15
N ARG A 199 -28.61 -3.61 3.30
CA ARG A 199 -29.97 -4.16 3.19
C ARG A 199 -30.53 -4.74 4.48
N ALA A 200 -29.90 -4.46 5.62
CA ALA A 200 -30.36 -4.87 6.95
C ALA A 200 -30.98 -3.69 7.70
#